data_AF-E3MYY5-F1
#
_entry.id   AF-E3MYY5-F1
#
_cell.length_a   1.000
_cell.length_b   1.000
_cell.length_c   1.000
_cell.angle_alpha   90.00
_cell.angle_beta   90.00
_cell.angle_gamma   90.00
#
_symmetry.space_group_name_H-M   'P 1'
#
loop_
_entity.id
_entity.type
_entity.pdbx_description
1 polymer ?
#
loop_
_entity_poly.entity_id
_entity_poly.type
_entity_poly.pdbx_seq_one_letter_code
_entity_poly.pdbx_strand_id
1 'polypeptide(L)'
;MDSTEKLLLSLASKKAAYVMRSVLPQNSVKLQITFSEITDIIIETRTEKTCWTLLKIFNSSKTPVFKLSGDVIFQWEGPNFELNGSVKSLISHFAIAFHPTIAMLFGHGCREDFMMEMMNHVKELNLAKTSLEISMSSLSPANYKFVLDECNQVSKLRLFCKIAPEFQFRAGPDFKVEELVVGDGHWMHLEDFSNCKKVTVLNCTGHKQPKYADPEMTRALIRKWIESEEDDCVLEHLEICSDPNDFGSVLAGLEYTTIELTAKLETVEITRRSDEKKAVVKCGEKMFQFNVIID
;
A
#
# COMPACT_ATOMS: atom_id res chain seq x y z
N MET A 1 15.55 3.34 33.52
CA MET A 1 15.57 3.84 32.14
C MET A 1 14.65 2.99 31.31
N ASP A 2 13.48 3.52 31.01
CA ASP A 2 12.48 2.81 30.20
C ASP A 2 12.95 2.69 28.73
N SER A 3 12.24 1.91 27.91
CA SER A 3 12.59 1.72 26.49
C SER A 3 12.51 3.01 25.68
N THR A 4 11.73 3.98 26.14
CA THR A 4 11.51 5.29 25.52
C THR A 4 12.71 6.21 25.74
N GLU A 5 13.21 6.33 26.97
CA GLU A 5 14.44 7.07 27.31
C GLU A 5 15.65 6.50 26.56
N LYS A 6 15.75 5.17 26.45
CA LYS A 6 16.79 4.49 25.65
C LYS A 6 16.72 4.87 24.17
N LEU A 7 15.51 4.88 23.59
CA LEU A 7 15.27 5.27 22.21
C LEU A 7 15.62 6.74 21.98
N LEU A 8 15.16 7.64 22.85
CA LEU A 8 15.46 9.08 22.74
C LEU A 8 16.96 9.39 22.87
N LEU A 9 17.67 8.74 23.80
CA LEU A 9 19.12 8.85 23.92
C LEU A 9 19.85 8.33 22.67
N SER A 10 19.31 7.30 22.01
CA SER A 10 19.86 6.74 20.77
C SER A 10 19.71 7.67 19.57
N LEU A 11 18.61 8.41 19.49
CA LEU A 11 18.35 9.40 18.45
C LEU A 11 19.33 10.58 18.54
N ALA A 12 19.80 10.89 19.74
CA ALA A 12 20.73 12.00 19.98
C ALA A 12 22.21 11.61 19.95
N SER A 13 22.57 10.31 19.99
CA SER A 13 23.97 9.87 20.15
C SER A 13 24.31 8.59 19.40
N LYS A 14 25.37 8.64 18.58
CA LYS A 14 25.98 7.47 17.91
C LYS A 14 26.25 6.30 18.87
N LYS A 15 26.60 6.60 20.13
CA LYS A 15 26.90 5.60 21.15
C LYS A 15 25.64 4.87 21.63
N ALA A 16 24.54 5.58 21.76
CA ALA A 16 23.27 4.98 22.18
C ALA A 16 22.57 4.24 21.02
N ALA A 17 22.74 4.69 19.77
CA ALA A 17 22.37 3.90 18.58
C ALA A 17 23.05 2.52 18.57
N TYR A 18 24.35 2.47 18.87
CA TYR A 18 25.10 1.20 18.99
C TYR A 18 24.56 0.29 20.09
N VAL A 19 24.26 0.85 21.26
CA VAL A 19 23.69 0.09 22.39
C VAL A 19 22.31 -0.47 22.02
N MET A 20 21.44 0.31 21.39
CA MET A 20 20.12 -0.17 21.02
C MET A 20 20.15 -1.23 19.93
N ARG A 21 21.04 -1.12 18.95
CA ARG A 21 21.29 -2.18 17.97
C ARG A 21 21.69 -3.50 18.62
N SER A 22 22.34 -3.45 19.79
CA SER A 22 22.77 -4.62 20.55
C SER A 22 21.66 -5.22 21.43
N VAL A 23 20.59 -4.46 21.69
CA VAL A 23 19.51 -4.84 22.63
C VAL A 23 18.22 -5.20 21.89
N LEU A 24 17.94 -4.55 20.75
CA LEU A 24 16.76 -4.82 19.93
C LEU A 24 17.04 -5.96 18.94
N PRO A 25 16.11 -6.91 18.75
CA PRO A 25 16.23 -7.88 17.68
C PRO A 25 16.37 -7.20 16.32
N GLN A 26 17.10 -7.82 15.39
CA GLN A 26 17.14 -7.34 14.02
C GLN A 26 15.72 -7.24 13.45
N ASN A 27 15.44 -6.19 12.67
CA ASN A 27 14.13 -5.91 12.06
C ASN A 27 12.97 -5.73 13.05
N SER A 28 13.24 -5.48 14.34
CA SER A 28 12.19 -5.18 15.32
C SER A 28 11.70 -3.74 15.27
N VAL A 29 12.27 -2.90 14.40
CA VAL A 29 11.95 -1.48 14.25
C VAL A 29 11.29 -1.27 12.90
N LYS A 30 10.10 -0.66 12.93
CA LYS A 30 9.39 -0.21 11.74
C LYS A 30 9.34 1.32 11.78
N LEU A 31 9.78 1.92 10.68
CA LEU A 31 9.74 3.35 10.48
C LEU A 31 8.57 3.67 9.54
N GLN A 32 7.62 4.47 9.99
CA GLN A 32 6.55 5.01 9.16
C GLN A 32 6.73 6.51 9.03
N ILE A 33 6.69 7.01 7.79
CA ILE A 33 6.84 8.44 7.52
C ILE A 33 5.67 8.89 6.65
N THR A 34 5.01 9.94 7.11
CA THR A 34 3.92 10.60 6.40
C THR A 34 4.38 11.97 5.98
N PHE A 35 4.29 12.25 4.69
CA PHE A 35 4.56 13.54 4.07
C PHE A 35 3.24 14.16 3.64
N SER A 36 2.76 15.17 4.37
CA SER A 36 1.57 15.95 4.01
C SER A 36 1.83 17.43 4.30
N GLU A 37 0.79 18.24 4.49
CA GLU A 37 0.94 19.60 5.06
C GLU A 37 1.75 19.59 6.36
N ILE A 38 1.62 18.50 7.13
CA ILE A 38 2.42 18.19 8.29
C ILE A 38 3.19 16.90 7.99
N THR A 39 4.51 16.93 8.21
CA THR A 39 5.30 15.69 8.14
C THR A 39 5.24 15.01 9.49
N ASP A 40 4.79 13.75 9.50
CA ASP A 40 4.74 12.90 10.69
C ASP A 40 5.75 11.77 10.53
N ILE A 41 6.65 11.62 11.50
CA ILE A 41 7.50 10.42 11.59
C ILE A 41 7.03 9.61 12.78
N ILE A 42 6.79 8.33 12.53
CA ILE A 42 6.34 7.33 13.48
C ILE A 42 7.39 6.22 13.54
N ILE A 43 7.92 5.97 14.73
CA ILE A 43 8.80 4.82 14.98
C ILE A 43 8.00 3.83 15.81
N GLU A 44 7.92 2.60 15.34
CA GLU A 44 7.31 1.50 16.07
C GLU A 44 8.41 0.49 16.42
N THR A 45 8.52 0.10 17.68
CA THR A 45 9.43 -0.98 18.12
C THR A 45 8.66 -2.18 18.68
N ARG A 46 9.04 -3.39 18.27
CA ARG A 46 8.50 -4.63 18.82
C ARG A 46 9.34 -5.05 20.03
N THR A 47 8.74 -5.02 21.22
CA THR A 47 9.36 -5.61 22.42
C THR A 47 8.74 -6.99 22.72
N GLU A 48 9.47 -7.86 23.41
CA GLU A 48 9.03 -9.23 23.78
C GLU A 48 7.73 -9.26 24.58
N LYS A 49 7.33 -8.13 25.19
CA LYS A 49 6.10 -7.94 25.94
C LYS A 49 5.19 -6.94 25.21
N THR A 50 4.74 -7.33 24.02
CA THR A 50 3.51 -6.85 23.34
C THR A 50 3.07 -5.42 23.65
N CYS A 51 3.72 -4.43 23.04
CA CYS A 51 3.12 -3.14 22.67
C CYS A 51 4.08 -2.37 21.78
N TRP A 52 3.59 -1.84 20.66
CA TRP A 52 4.33 -0.88 19.85
C TRP A 52 4.38 0.46 20.60
N THR A 53 5.56 0.97 20.90
CA THR A 53 5.71 2.35 21.39
C THR A 53 5.72 3.27 20.19
N LEU A 54 4.80 4.24 20.16
CA LEU A 54 4.60 5.20 19.07
C LEU A 54 5.31 6.52 19.38
N LEU A 55 6.22 6.95 18.51
CA LEU A 55 6.90 8.24 18.64
C LEU A 55 6.52 9.14 17.47
N LYS A 56 5.77 10.22 17.71
CA LYS A 56 5.31 11.16 16.67
C LYS A 56 6.15 12.44 16.65
N ILE A 57 6.70 12.78 15.48
CA ILE A 57 7.41 14.04 15.24
C ILE A 57 6.60 14.85 14.23
N PHE A 58 6.12 16.04 14.61
CA PHE A 58 5.31 16.93 13.75
C PHE A 58 6.13 18.12 13.24
N ASN A 59 5.79 18.62 12.05
CA ASN A 59 6.25 19.93 11.56
C ASN A 59 5.07 20.82 11.15
N SER A 60 4.68 21.78 11.99
CA SER A 60 3.78 22.87 11.58
C SER A 60 4.17 24.19 12.24
N SER A 61 3.99 25.29 11.50
CA SER A 61 4.35 26.63 11.95
C SER A 61 3.45 27.12 13.08
N LYS A 62 4.12 27.68 14.10
CA LYS A 62 3.70 28.60 15.18
C LYS A 62 3.46 28.08 16.59
N THR A 63 3.29 26.78 16.83
CA THR A 63 3.47 26.27 18.20
C THR A 63 3.67 24.75 18.19
N PRO A 64 4.80 24.24 18.68
CA PRO A 64 5.06 22.80 18.71
C PRO A 64 4.21 22.15 19.80
N VAL A 65 3.39 21.16 19.45
CA VAL A 65 2.71 20.31 20.42
C VAL A 65 3.23 18.89 20.27
N PHE A 66 4.17 18.54 21.15
CA PHE A 66 4.55 17.18 21.44
C PHE A 66 3.39 16.49 22.15
N LYS A 67 3.04 15.28 21.73
CA LYS A 67 2.25 14.40 22.59
C LYS A 67 2.91 13.04 22.64
N LEU A 68 3.95 12.98 23.45
CA LEU A 68 4.46 11.76 24.04
C LEU A 68 4.24 11.85 25.55
N SER A 69 3.91 10.75 26.19
CA SER A 69 3.91 10.64 27.65
C SER A 69 5.34 10.70 28.22
N GLY A 70 6.02 11.85 28.08
CA GLY A 70 7.34 12.14 28.68
C GLY A 70 8.48 12.36 27.68
N ASP A 71 8.64 13.62 27.25
CA ASP A 71 9.80 14.41 26.79
C ASP A 71 11.04 13.78 26.09
N VAL A 72 11.27 14.18 24.82
CA VAL A 72 12.45 14.88 24.22
C VAL A 72 12.05 15.46 22.85
N ILE A 73 12.60 16.62 22.47
CA ILE A 73 12.20 17.47 21.33
C ILE A 73 13.33 17.60 20.29
N PHE A 74 13.03 17.41 19.00
CA PHE A 74 13.82 17.94 17.88
C PHE A 74 12.98 18.98 17.12
N GLN A 75 13.54 20.16 16.89
CA GLN A 75 12.86 21.30 16.25
C GLN A 75 13.60 21.63 14.94
N TRP A 76 12.86 21.79 13.85
CA TRP A 76 13.39 22.29 12.58
C TRP A 76 12.59 23.53 12.18
N GLU A 77 13.27 24.65 11.96
CA GLU A 77 12.67 25.87 11.41
C GLU A 77 13.06 25.98 9.93
N GLY A 78 12.07 26.17 9.06
CA GLY A 78 12.29 26.48 7.65
C GLY A 78 10.98 26.49 6.87
N PRO A 79 10.70 27.53 6.06
CA PRO A 79 9.56 27.51 5.16
C PRO A 79 9.85 26.47 4.06
N ASN A 80 8.87 25.62 3.75
CA ASN A 80 8.73 24.87 2.49
C ASN A 80 10.03 24.34 1.80
N PHE A 81 10.19 23.02 1.79
CA PHE A 81 11.12 22.25 0.92
C PHE A 81 12.63 22.24 1.25
N GLU A 82 13.15 23.09 2.15
CA GLU A 82 14.52 22.91 2.68
C GLU A 82 14.67 21.70 3.62
N LEU A 83 13.54 21.07 3.98
CA LEU A 83 13.44 19.90 4.86
C LEU A 83 13.98 18.59 4.25
N ASN A 84 14.23 18.56 2.94
CA ASN A 84 14.72 17.36 2.27
C ASN A 84 16.05 16.87 2.87
N GLY A 85 17.01 17.78 3.09
CA GLY A 85 18.28 17.42 3.74
C GLY A 85 18.09 16.86 5.16
N SER A 86 17.18 17.45 5.92
CA SER A 86 16.86 17.07 7.31
C SER A 86 16.19 15.70 7.40
N VAL A 87 15.15 15.48 6.59
CA VAL A 87 14.42 14.20 6.52
C VAL A 87 15.35 13.11 6.03
N LYS A 88 16.12 13.33 4.95
CA LYS A 88 17.11 12.36 4.48
C LYS A 88 18.14 12.01 5.53
N SER A 89 18.70 13.01 6.21
CA SER A 89 19.65 12.81 7.30
C SER A 89 19.05 11.96 8.41
N LEU A 90 17.80 12.22 8.77
CA LEU A 90 17.08 11.46 9.77
C LEU A 90 16.86 10.00 9.32
N ILE A 91 16.36 9.77 8.11
CA ILE A 91 16.19 8.41 7.56
C ILE A 91 17.52 7.68 7.51
N SER A 92 18.59 8.34 7.05
CA SER A 92 19.94 7.78 7.05
C SER A 92 20.41 7.40 8.45
N HIS A 93 20.13 8.26 9.44
CA HIS A 93 20.45 7.96 10.83
C HIS A 93 19.70 6.70 11.30
N PHE A 94 18.40 6.61 11.04
CA PHE A 94 17.60 5.42 11.37
C PHE A 94 18.10 4.17 10.64
N ALA A 95 18.43 4.30 9.36
CA ALA A 95 18.96 3.21 8.54
C ALA A 95 20.25 2.64 9.13
N ILE A 96 21.18 3.51 9.53
CA ILE A 96 22.46 3.12 10.14
C ILE A 96 22.24 2.50 11.52
N ALA A 97 21.37 3.10 12.33
CA ALA A 97 21.16 2.70 13.72
C ALA A 97 20.38 1.40 13.86
N PHE A 98 19.31 1.22 13.07
CA PHE A 98 18.31 0.17 13.28
C PHE A 98 18.08 -0.73 12.08
N HIS A 99 18.49 -0.30 10.88
CA HIS A 99 18.16 -0.98 9.64
C HIS A 99 16.65 -1.36 9.56
N PRO A 100 15.75 -0.37 9.72
CA PRO A 100 14.33 -0.64 9.89
C PRO A 100 13.68 -1.05 8.56
N THR A 101 12.52 -1.68 8.66
CA THR A 101 11.58 -1.64 7.53
C THR A 101 10.93 -0.27 7.46
N ILE A 102 10.57 0.17 6.25
CA ILE A 102 9.99 1.50 6.05
C ILE A 102 8.61 1.45 5.40
N ALA A 103 7.70 2.28 5.91
CA ALA A 103 6.42 2.61 5.32
C ALA A 103 6.39 4.10 4.99
N MET A 104 5.97 4.45 3.77
CA MET A 104 5.88 5.85 3.33
C MET A 104 4.45 6.18 2.91
N LEU A 105 3.95 7.31 3.39
CA LEU A 105 2.68 7.90 3.00
C LEU A 105 2.94 9.29 2.43
N PHE A 106 2.63 9.50 1.15
CA PHE A 106 2.72 10.79 0.48
C PHE A 106 1.31 11.33 0.30
N GLY A 107 0.90 12.22 1.21
CA GLY A 107 -0.41 12.84 1.23
C GLY A 107 -0.59 13.95 0.20
N HIS A 108 -1.77 14.57 0.25
CA HIS A 108 -2.15 15.67 -0.64
C HIS A 108 -1.13 16.83 -0.58
N GLY A 109 -0.80 17.39 -1.74
CA GLY A 109 0.13 18.51 -1.88
C GLY A 109 1.62 18.12 -1.89
N CYS A 110 1.96 16.84 -1.70
CA CYS A 110 3.33 16.38 -1.85
C CYS A 110 3.78 16.48 -3.32
N ARG A 111 4.91 17.15 -3.56
CA ARG A 111 5.46 17.28 -4.91
C ARG A 111 6.05 15.97 -5.38
N GLU A 112 5.84 15.67 -6.66
CA GLU A 112 6.35 14.47 -7.33
C GLU A 112 7.89 14.35 -7.24
N ASP A 113 8.63 15.43 -7.46
CA ASP A 113 10.10 15.42 -7.41
C ASP A 113 10.63 15.07 -6.01
N PHE A 114 10.03 15.64 -4.97
CA PHE A 114 10.35 15.29 -3.58
C PHE A 114 10.04 13.82 -3.26
N MET A 115 8.87 13.32 -3.69
CA MET A 115 8.50 11.91 -3.50
C MET A 115 9.54 10.97 -4.13
N MET A 116 9.90 11.23 -5.39
CA MET A 116 10.87 10.43 -6.11
C MET A 116 12.25 10.50 -5.46
N GLU A 117 12.66 11.67 -4.99
CA GLU A 117 13.90 11.86 -4.27
C GLU A 117 13.95 11.06 -2.95
N MET A 118 12.85 11.03 -2.18
CA MET A 118 12.75 10.22 -0.96
C MET A 118 12.76 8.72 -1.26
N MET A 119 12.04 8.27 -2.31
CA MET A 119 12.05 6.87 -2.72
C MET A 119 13.44 6.40 -3.15
N ASN A 120 14.16 7.23 -3.92
CA ASN A 120 15.54 6.96 -4.33
C ASN A 120 16.47 6.89 -3.12
N HIS A 121 16.35 7.83 -2.18
CA HIS A 121 17.15 7.82 -0.95
C HIS A 121 16.93 6.54 -0.12
N VAL A 122 15.68 6.11 0.02
CA VAL A 122 15.34 4.85 0.71
C VAL A 122 15.93 3.63 -0.02
N LYS A 123 15.93 3.66 -1.35
CA LYS A 123 16.56 2.62 -2.18
C LYS A 123 18.08 2.59 -2.00
N GLU A 124 18.75 3.74 -2.00
CA GLU A 124 20.20 3.87 -1.77
C GLU A 124 20.61 3.34 -0.39
N LEU A 125 19.76 3.51 0.62
CA LEU A 125 19.96 2.98 1.96
C LEU A 125 19.65 1.48 2.09
N ASN A 126 19.20 0.82 1.02
CA ASN A 126 18.81 -0.59 0.99
C ASN A 126 17.80 -0.96 2.10
N LEU A 127 16.84 -0.07 2.38
CA LEU A 127 15.79 -0.34 3.36
C LEU A 127 14.67 -1.15 2.72
N ALA A 128 14.22 -2.19 3.43
CA ALA A 128 13.07 -2.98 3.00
C ALA A 128 11.79 -2.15 3.11
N LYS A 129 11.15 -1.87 1.97
CA LYS A 129 9.88 -1.17 1.88
C LYS A 129 8.76 -2.15 2.24
N THR A 130 7.92 -1.79 3.20
CA THR A 130 6.74 -2.58 3.60
C THR A 130 5.47 -2.02 3.00
N SER A 131 5.30 -0.70 3.06
CA SER A 131 4.10 -0.04 2.56
C SER A 131 4.45 1.24 1.84
N LEU A 132 3.71 1.50 0.75
CA LEU A 132 3.70 2.79 0.07
C LEU A 132 2.25 3.21 -0.17
N GLU A 133 1.92 4.42 0.26
CA GLU A 133 0.65 5.07 -0.06
C GLU A 133 0.92 6.44 -0.67
N ILE A 134 0.27 6.72 -1.80
CA ILE A 134 0.36 7.99 -2.51
C ILE A 134 -1.06 8.50 -2.69
N SER A 135 -1.38 9.64 -2.07
CA SER A 135 -2.71 10.22 -2.04
C SER A 135 -2.77 11.52 -2.83
N MET A 136 -3.67 11.58 -3.82
CA MET A 136 -4.13 12.80 -4.49
C MET A 136 -3.02 13.67 -5.13
N SER A 137 -1.91 13.07 -5.54
CA SER A 137 -0.92 13.70 -6.42
C SER A 137 -1.21 13.34 -7.88
N SER A 138 -0.88 14.24 -8.80
CA SER A 138 -0.67 13.87 -10.20
C SER A 138 0.74 13.30 -10.31
N LEU A 139 0.87 12.10 -10.87
CA LEU A 139 2.18 11.55 -11.21
C LEU A 139 2.34 11.53 -12.72
N SER A 140 3.55 11.87 -13.18
CA SER A 140 3.91 11.60 -14.56
C SER A 140 3.85 10.09 -14.83
N PRO A 141 3.50 9.68 -16.06
CA PRO A 141 3.53 8.28 -16.48
C PRO A 141 4.84 7.55 -16.15
N ALA A 142 5.97 8.24 -16.28
CA ALA A 142 7.30 7.70 -16.01
C ALA A 142 7.49 7.37 -14.52
N ASN A 143 7.11 8.29 -13.63
CA ASN A 143 7.28 8.09 -12.19
C ASN A 143 6.25 7.12 -11.62
N TYR A 144 5.02 7.08 -12.15
CA TYR A 144 4.05 6.06 -11.76
C TYR A 144 4.53 4.66 -12.12
N LYS A 145 5.06 4.48 -13.34
CA LYS A 145 5.67 3.22 -13.76
C LYS A 145 6.84 2.83 -12.85
N PHE A 146 7.73 3.77 -12.54
CA PHE A 146 8.83 3.54 -11.60
C PHE A 146 8.32 3.06 -10.23
N VAL A 147 7.25 3.68 -9.71
CA VAL A 147 6.64 3.27 -8.43
C VAL A 147 6.15 1.82 -8.50
N LEU A 148 5.43 1.45 -9.57
CA LEU A 148 4.95 0.08 -9.77
C LEU A 148 6.10 -0.93 -9.85
N ASP A 149 7.15 -0.62 -10.61
CA ASP A 149 8.31 -1.49 -10.77
C ASP A 149 9.08 -1.66 -9.45
N GLU A 150 9.30 -0.58 -8.70
CA GLU A 150 10.06 -0.60 -7.43
C GLU A 150 9.28 -1.15 -6.24
N CYS A 151 7.96 -1.17 -6.31
CA CYS A 151 7.08 -1.62 -5.23
C CYS A 151 6.29 -2.88 -5.61
N ASN A 152 6.79 -3.67 -6.55
CA ASN A 152 6.13 -4.89 -7.03
C ASN A 152 6.04 -6.03 -6.00
N GLN A 153 6.73 -5.94 -4.86
CA GLN A 153 6.77 -6.99 -3.82
C GLN A 153 6.57 -6.45 -2.39
N VAL A 154 5.99 -5.25 -2.24
CA VAL A 154 5.69 -4.69 -0.91
C VAL A 154 4.44 -5.33 -0.32
N SER A 155 4.28 -5.31 1.01
CA SER A 155 3.04 -5.83 1.62
C SER A 155 1.83 -4.98 1.27
N LYS A 156 2.01 -3.68 1.04
CA LYS A 156 0.90 -2.77 0.76
C LYS A 156 1.26 -1.65 -0.19
N LEU A 157 0.52 -1.52 -1.28
CA LEU A 157 0.68 -0.46 -2.27
C LEU A 157 -0.67 0.21 -2.51
N ARG A 158 -0.77 1.51 -2.21
CA ARG A 158 -1.98 2.30 -2.39
C ARG A 158 -1.71 3.51 -3.27
N LEU A 159 -2.33 3.56 -4.43
CA LEU A 159 -2.09 4.57 -5.46
C LEU A 159 -3.37 5.33 -5.76
N PHE A 160 -3.62 6.41 -5.03
CA PHE A 160 -4.76 7.33 -5.26
C PHE A 160 -4.33 8.55 -6.07
N CYS A 161 -3.56 8.33 -7.12
CA CYS A 161 -3.03 9.36 -8.00
C CYS A 161 -3.78 9.37 -9.33
N LYS A 162 -3.99 10.56 -9.90
CA LYS A 162 -4.52 10.70 -11.26
C LYS A 162 -3.38 10.48 -12.25
N ILE A 163 -3.60 9.67 -13.27
CA ILE A 163 -2.63 9.43 -14.34
C ILE A 163 -3.20 9.80 -15.71
N ALA A 164 -2.31 9.94 -16.68
CA ALA A 164 -2.68 10.28 -18.05
C ALA A 164 -3.54 9.16 -18.67
N PRO A 165 -4.64 9.46 -19.39
CA PRO A 165 -5.57 8.46 -19.93
C PRO A 165 -4.94 7.42 -20.87
N GLU A 166 -3.83 7.78 -21.52
CA GLU A 166 -3.07 6.93 -22.43
C GLU A 166 -2.06 6.01 -21.71
N PHE A 167 -1.94 6.11 -20.39
CA PHE A 167 -1.04 5.28 -19.62
C PHE A 167 -1.40 3.80 -19.77
N GLN A 168 -0.37 2.98 -19.95
CA GLN A 168 -0.49 1.54 -20.05
C GLN A 168 0.63 0.90 -19.23
N PHE A 169 0.27 -0.15 -18.51
CA PHE A 169 1.20 -0.95 -17.75
C PHE A 169 0.71 -2.39 -17.74
N ARG A 170 1.64 -3.34 -17.91
CA ARG A 170 1.39 -4.77 -17.77
C ARG A 170 2.25 -5.28 -16.63
N ALA A 171 1.63 -5.85 -15.61
CA ALA A 171 2.38 -6.38 -14.48
C ALA A 171 3.01 -7.72 -14.90
N GLY A 172 4.30 -7.89 -14.60
CA GLY A 172 4.99 -9.15 -14.80
C GLY A 172 4.63 -10.17 -13.71
N PRO A 173 5.05 -11.44 -13.86
CA PRO A 173 4.80 -12.49 -12.86
C PRO A 173 5.42 -12.19 -11.49
N ASP A 174 6.43 -11.32 -11.44
CA ASP A 174 7.10 -10.88 -10.22
C ASP A 174 6.31 -9.83 -9.42
N PHE A 175 5.18 -9.37 -9.93
CA PHE A 175 4.28 -8.45 -9.22
C PHE A 175 3.41 -9.21 -8.21
N LYS A 176 3.82 -9.15 -6.94
CA LYS A 176 3.31 -9.95 -5.81
C LYS A 176 3.05 -9.08 -4.58
N VAL A 177 2.31 -7.99 -4.76
CA VAL A 177 1.90 -7.12 -3.65
C VAL A 177 0.79 -7.80 -2.85
N GLU A 178 0.87 -7.83 -1.52
CA GLU A 178 -0.18 -8.47 -0.72
C GLU A 178 -1.50 -7.70 -0.77
N GLU A 179 -1.47 -6.37 -0.58
CA GLU A 179 -2.63 -5.48 -0.72
C GLU A 179 -2.35 -4.36 -1.72
N LEU A 180 -2.96 -4.44 -2.90
CA LEU A 180 -2.92 -3.41 -3.94
C LEU A 180 -4.24 -2.63 -3.94
N VAL A 181 -4.18 -1.32 -3.77
CA VAL A 181 -5.33 -0.41 -3.94
C VAL A 181 -4.99 0.63 -5.00
N VAL A 182 -5.81 0.73 -6.04
CA VAL A 182 -5.61 1.68 -7.14
C VAL A 182 -6.84 2.58 -7.23
N GLY A 183 -6.63 3.89 -7.08
CA GLY A 183 -7.68 4.90 -7.16
C GLY A 183 -8.16 5.17 -8.58
N ASP A 184 -7.30 4.95 -9.57
CA ASP A 184 -7.57 5.12 -10.99
C ASP A 184 -7.05 3.90 -11.77
N GLY A 185 -7.93 2.93 -11.98
CA GLY A 185 -7.57 1.64 -12.58
C GLY A 185 -7.63 1.58 -14.10
N HIS A 186 -7.89 2.68 -14.84
CA HIS A 186 -8.23 2.60 -16.28
C HIS A 186 -7.22 1.87 -17.17
N TRP A 187 -5.96 1.79 -16.72
CA TRP A 187 -4.84 1.12 -17.38
C TRP A 187 -4.68 -0.35 -16.98
N MET A 188 -5.36 -0.80 -15.91
CA MET A 188 -5.18 -2.12 -15.34
C MET A 188 -5.77 -3.21 -16.22
N HIS A 189 -5.00 -4.29 -16.34
CA HIS A 189 -5.47 -5.59 -16.81
C HIS A 189 -5.56 -6.51 -15.60
N LEU A 190 -6.77 -6.81 -15.12
CA LEU A 190 -6.98 -7.48 -13.83
C LEU A 190 -6.25 -8.82 -13.70
N GLU A 191 -6.12 -9.57 -14.80
CA GLU A 191 -5.39 -10.85 -14.88
C GLU A 191 -3.91 -10.76 -14.52
N ASP A 192 -3.27 -9.60 -14.71
CA ASP A 192 -1.87 -9.38 -14.39
C ASP A 192 -1.62 -9.33 -12.88
N PHE A 193 -2.68 -9.07 -12.10
CA PHE A 193 -2.64 -8.92 -10.65
C PHE A 193 -3.18 -10.14 -9.91
N SER A 194 -3.33 -11.29 -10.58
CA SER A 194 -3.73 -12.56 -9.96
C SER A 194 -2.74 -13.06 -8.91
N ASN A 195 -1.50 -12.55 -8.95
CA ASN A 195 -0.44 -12.85 -8.00
C ASN A 195 -0.46 -11.94 -6.75
N CYS A 196 -1.37 -10.96 -6.71
CA CYS A 196 -1.65 -10.18 -5.51
C CYS A 196 -2.70 -10.90 -4.66
N LYS A 197 -2.59 -10.86 -3.33
CA LYS A 197 -3.63 -11.46 -2.46
C LYS A 197 -4.91 -10.65 -2.47
N LYS A 198 -4.80 -9.32 -2.39
CA LYS A 198 -5.93 -8.39 -2.35
C LYS A 198 -5.74 -7.29 -3.37
N VAL A 199 -6.76 -7.08 -4.19
CA VAL A 199 -6.79 -6.02 -5.20
C VAL A 199 -8.07 -5.21 -5.05
N THR A 200 -7.94 -3.91 -4.86
CA THR A 200 -9.07 -2.98 -4.84
C THR A 200 -8.87 -1.92 -5.93
N VAL A 201 -9.82 -1.81 -6.84
CA VAL A 201 -9.80 -0.84 -7.94
C VAL A 201 -10.97 0.13 -7.77
N LEU A 202 -10.67 1.41 -7.64
CA LEU A 202 -11.65 2.48 -7.51
C LEU A 202 -11.76 3.27 -8.81
N ASN A 203 -12.88 3.97 -8.99
CA ASN A 203 -13.09 4.94 -10.06
C ASN A 203 -13.03 6.38 -9.53
N CYS A 204 -11.97 6.76 -8.80
CA CYS A 204 -11.87 8.08 -8.19
C CYS A 204 -11.82 9.23 -9.21
N THR A 205 -11.43 8.94 -10.46
CA THR A 205 -11.29 9.92 -11.55
C THR A 205 -12.53 10.02 -12.43
N GLY A 206 -13.54 9.18 -12.21
CA GLY A 206 -14.83 9.24 -12.91
C GLY A 206 -14.74 8.90 -14.40
N HIS A 207 -13.85 7.99 -14.79
CA HIS A 207 -13.81 7.49 -16.16
C HIS A 207 -15.13 6.78 -16.49
N LYS A 208 -15.74 7.19 -17.60
CA LYS A 208 -16.93 6.54 -18.15
C LYS A 208 -16.47 5.27 -18.87
N GLN A 209 -16.85 4.10 -18.37
CA GLN A 209 -16.45 2.78 -18.88
C GLN A 209 -14.96 2.45 -18.74
N PRO A 210 -14.48 2.22 -17.51
CA PRO A 210 -13.12 1.76 -17.30
C PRO A 210 -12.91 0.36 -17.87
N LYS A 211 -11.75 0.12 -18.51
CA LYS A 211 -11.38 -1.21 -19.05
C LYS A 211 -11.42 -2.33 -18.01
N TYR A 212 -11.05 -2.03 -16.76
CA TYR A 212 -11.09 -2.99 -15.66
C TYR A 212 -12.51 -3.39 -15.24
N ALA A 213 -13.51 -2.57 -15.58
CA ALA A 213 -14.92 -2.86 -15.33
C ALA A 213 -15.58 -3.54 -16.55
N ASP A 214 -14.80 -3.89 -17.58
CA ASP A 214 -15.31 -4.68 -18.68
C ASP A 214 -15.72 -6.10 -18.19
N PRO A 215 -16.95 -6.55 -18.49
CA PRO A 215 -17.39 -7.88 -18.08
C PRO A 215 -16.51 -9.01 -18.63
N GLU A 216 -15.93 -8.88 -19.83
CA GLU A 216 -15.04 -9.90 -20.37
C GLU A 216 -13.74 -9.98 -19.60
N MET A 217 -13.14 -8.84 -19.25
CA MET A 217 -11.92 -8.80 -18.42
C MET A 217 -12.15 -9.40 -17.03
N THR A 218 -13.26 -9.06 -16.38
CA THR A 218 -13.62 -9.61 -15.07
C THR A 218 -13.84 -11.12 -15.16
N ARG A 219 -14.56 -11.58 -16.20
CA ARG A 219 -14.77 -13.01 -16.47
C ARG A 219 -13.45 -13.75 -16.72
N ALA A 220 -12.53 -13.15 -17.46
CA ALA A 220 -11.23 -13.74 -17.75
C ALA A 220 -10.42 -13.98 -16.46
N LEU A 221 -10.42 -13.01 -15.53
CA LEU A 221 -9.78 -13.19 -14.22
C LEU A 221 -10.45 -14.31 -13.41
N ILE A 222 -11.78 -14.35 -13.33
CA ILE A 222 -12.50 -15.41 -12.60
C ILE A 222 -12.20 -16.78 -13.22
N ARG A 223 -12.23 -16.89 -14.55
CA ARG A 223 -11.89 -18.13 -15.26
C ARG A 223 -10.46 -18.55 -14.95
N LYS A 224 -9.50 -17.62 -15.01
CA LYS A 224 -8.11 -17.86 -14.61
C LYS A 224 -8.06 -18.41 -13.19
N TRP A 225 -8.74 -17.81 -12.23
CA TRP A 225 -8.75 -18.30 -10.84
C TRP A 225 -9.35 -19.72 -10.71
N ILE A 226 -10.46 -20.01 -11.40
CA ILE A 226 -11.10 -21.34 -11.40
C ILE A 226 -10.15 -22.42 -11.96
N GLU A 227 -9.40 -22.07 -12.99
CA GLU A 227 -8.54 -22.98 -13.77
C GLU A 227 -7.10 -23.06 -13.26
N SER A 228 -6.65 -22.11 -12.44
CA SER A 228 -5.26 -22.04 -11.95
C SER A 228 -4.98 -23.07 -10.84
N GLU A 229 -3.73 -23.48 -10.76
CA GLU A 229 -3.19 -24.13 -9.57
C GLU A 229 -3.00 -23.11 -8.43
N GLU A 230 -2.83 -23.61 -7.20
CA GLU A 230 -2.72 -22.74 -6.02
C GLU A 230 -1.54 -21.75 -6.11
N ASP A 231 -0.42 -22.18 -6.67
CA ASP A 231 0.80 -21.37 -6.78
C ASP A 231 0.74 -20.34 -7.93
N ASP A 232 -0.15 -20.51 -8.89
CA ASP A 232 -0.30 -19.65 -10.08
C ASP A 232 -1.28 -18.49 -9.88
N CYS A 233 -2.16 -18.60 -8.89
CA CYS A 233 -3.14 -17.58 -8.56
C CYS A 233 -3.41 -17.56 -7.05
N VAL A 234 -2.83 -16.56 -6.39
CA VAL A 234 -2.95 -16.35 -4.93
C VAL A 234 -4.00 -15.30 -4.56
N LEU A 235 -4.81 -14.87 -5.52
CA LEU A 235 -5.86 -13.88 -5.32
C LEU A 235 -6.92 -14.42 -4.34
N GLU A 236 -7.05 -13.72 -3.21
CA GLU A 236 -8.03 -14.00 -2.16
C GLU A 236 -9.19 -12.99 -2.19
N HIS A 237 -8.93 -11.76 -2.63
CA HIS A 237 -9.90 -10.67 -2.63
C HIS A 237 -9.74 -9.76 -3.84
N LEU A 238 -10.84 -9.51 -4.53
CA LEU A 238 -10.95 -8.47 -5.54
C LEU A 238 -12.16 -7.61 -5.26
N GLU A 239 -11.97 -6.30 -5.26
CA GLU A 239 -13.06 -5.31 -5.18
C GLU A 239 -12.91 -4.30 -6.32
N ILE A 240 -13.99 -4.11 -7.08
CA ILE A 240 -14.06 -3.13 -8.16
C ILE A 240 -15.20 -2.18 -7.84
N CYS A 241 -14.89 -0.92 -7.59
CA CYS A 241 -15.85 0.15 -7.40
C CYS A 241 -15.99 0.97 -8.69
N SER A 242 -16.96 0.58 -9.53
CA SER A 242 -17.30 1.25 -10.78
C SER A 242 -18.81 1.26 -10.99
N ASP A 243 -19.25 1.92 -12.06
CA ASP A 243 -20.62 1.77 -12.58
C ASP A 243 -20.93 0.28 -12.83
N PRO A 244 -22.22 -0.11 -12.79
CA PRO A 244 -22.60 -1.52 -12.70
C PRO A 244 -22.12 -2.31 -13.93
N ASN A 245 -21.43 -3.41 -13.65
CA ASN A 245 -21.14 -4.42 -14.65
C ASN A 245 -22.41 -5.23 -14.90
N ASP A 246 -22.69 -5.58 -16.14
CA ASP A 246 -23.71 -6.58 -16.43
C ASP A 246 -23.24 -7.93 -15.84
N PHE A 247 -23.81 -8.29 -14.69
CA PHE A 247 -23.41 -9.46 -13.93
C PHE A 247 -23.63 -10.76 -14.71
N GLY A 248 -24.71 -10.84 -15.48
CA GLY A 248 -24.97 -11.96 -16.37
C GLY A 248 -23.85 -12.11 -17.40
N SER A 249 -23.36 -10.98 -17.93
CA SER A 249 -22.16 -10.97 -18.78
C SER A 249 -20.89 -11.36 -18.03
N VAL A 250 -20.69 -11.00 -16.76
CA VAL A 250 -19.49 -11.45 -16.03
C VAL A 250 -19.49 -12.97 -15.84
N LEU A 251 -20.65 -13.58 -15.56
CA LEU A 251 -20.75 -15.01 -15.28
C LEU A 251 -20.99 -15.91 -16.50
N ALA A 252 -21.23 -15.34 -17.68
CA ALA A 252 -21.61 -16.11 -18.86
C ALA A 252 -20.56 -17.18 -19.23
N GLY A 253 -20.97 -18.45 -19.13
CA GLY A 253 -20.14 -19.61 -19.41
C GLY A 253 -19.23 -20.05 -18.26
N LEU A 254 -19.47 -19.56 -17.04
CA LEU A 254 -18.86 -20.07 -15.81
C LEU A 254 -19.83 -21.00 -15.08
N GLU A 255 -19.29 -22.01 -14.40
CA GLU A 255 -20.07 -22.88 -13.49
C GLU A 255 -20.15 -22.20 -12.12
N TYR A 256 -21.35 -22.03 -11.58
CA TYR A 256 -21.59 -21.38 -10.29
C TYR A 256 -22.87 -21.88 -9.62
N THR A 257 -22.98 -21.65 -8.32
CA THR A 257 -24.20 -21.88 -7.54
C THR A 257 -24.74 -20.55 -7.03
N THR A 258 -26.02 -20.25 -7.28
CA THR A 258 -26.66 -19.03 -6.77
C THR A 258 -26.88 -19.14 -5.25
N ILE A 259 -26.39 -18.15 -4.49
CA ILE A 259 -26.61 -18.06 -3.04
C ILE A 259 -27.78 -17.12 -2.74
N GLU A 260 -27.76 -15.92 -3.32
CA GLU A 260 -28.74 -14.87 -3.06
C GLU A 260 -29.01 -14.09 -4.34
N LEU A 261 -30.29 -13.87 -4.65
CA LEU A 261 -30.73 -13.05 -5.78
C LEU A 261 -31.78 -12.06 -5.28
N THR A 262 -31.40 -10.78 -5.21
CA THR A 262 -32.30 -9.69 -4.87
C THR A 262 -32.31 -8.65 -5.99
N ALA A 263 -33.25 -7.71 -5.94
CA ALA A 263 -33.33 -6.63 -6.92
C ALA A 263 -32.08 -5.72 -6.97
N LYS A 264 -31.19 -5.79 -5.97
CA LYS A 264 -30.03 -4.88 -5.83
C LYS A 264 -28.69 -5.59 -5.72
N LEU A 265 -28.70 -6.89 -5.51
CA LEU A 265 -27.52 -7.67 -5.18
C LEU A 265 -27.71 -9.09 -5.69
N GLU A 266 -26.75 -9.54 -6.48
CA GLU A 266 -26.62 -10.92 -6.91
C GLU A 266 -25.35 -11.50 -6.29
N THR A 267 -25.50 -12.66 -5.64
CA THR A 267 -24.40 -13.38 -4.98
C THR A 267 -24.35 -14.81 -5.47
N VAL A 268 -23.19 -15.24 -5.96
CA VAL A 268 -22.94 -16.61 -6.40
C VAL A 268 -21.70 -17.18 -5.72
N GLU A 269 -21.67 -18.51 -5.60
CA GLU A 269 -20.51 -19.30 -5.21
C GLU A 269 -19.87 -19.91 -6.45
N ILE A 270 -18.55 -19.84 -6.54
CA ILE A 270 -17.73 -20.54 -7.53
C ILE A 270 -16.69 -21.40 -6.83
N THR A 271 -16.25 -22.45 -7.50
CA THR A 271 -15.30 -23.42 -6.96
C THR A 271 -14.08 -23.52 -7.86
N ARG A 272 -12.89 -23.44 -7.28
CA ARG A 272 -11.63 -23.68 -7.98
C ARG A 272 -11.46 -25.18 -8.24
N ARG A 273 -11.11 -25.54 -9.48
CA ARG A 273 -11.07 -26.95 -9.91
C ARG A 273 -9.92 -27.74 -9.32
N SER A 274 -8.80 -27.07 -9.04
CA SER A 274 -7.55 -27.72 -8.61
C SER A 274 -7.60 -28.19 -7.15
N ASP A 275 -8.29 -27.48 -6.27
CA ASP A 275 -8.27 -27.74 -4.82
C ASP A 275 -9.63 -27.59 -4.12
N GLU A 276 -10.71 -27.46 -4.89
CA GLU A 276 -12.08 -27.30 -4.40
C GLU A 276 -12.30 -26.06 -3.50
N LYS A 277 -11.35 -25.10 -3.45
CA LYS A 277 -11.56 -23.84 -2.72
C LYS A 277 -12.73 -23.08 -3.31
N LYS A 278 -13.50 -22.46 -2.43
CA LYS A 278 -14.70 -21.72 -2.79
C LYS A 278 -14.45 -20.23 -2.75
N ALA A 279 -15.10 -19.48 -3.64
CA ALA A 279 -15.15 -18.04 -3.59
C ALA A 279 -16.58 -17.55 -3.79
N VAL A 280 -16.90 -16.46 -3.10
CA VAL A 280 -18.17 -15.74 -3.22
C VAL A 280 -17.97 -14.54 -4.13
N VAL A 281 -18.78 -14.48 -5.18
CA VAL A 281 -18.84 -13.34 -6.10
C VAL A 281 -20.13 -12.57 -5.84
N LYS A 282 -20.00 -11.27 -5.56
CA LYS A 282 -21.11 -10.35 -5.33
C LYS A 282 -21.08 -9.25 -6.37
N CYS A 283 -22.23 -8.95 -6.95
CA CYS A 283 -22.40 -7.79 -7.82
C CYS A 283 -23.59 -6.97 -7.35
N GLY A 284 -23.32 -5.72 -7.01
CA GLY A 284 -24.32 -4.71 -6.70
C GLY A 284 -24.24 -3.54 -7.66
N GLU A 285 -25.09 -2.53 -7.44
CA GLU A 285 -25.22 -1.37 -8.34
C GLU A 285 -23.91 -0.60 -8.60
N LYS A 286 -22.94 -0.64 -7.68
CA LYS A 286 -21.68 0.14 -7.76
C LYS A 286 -20.43 -0.64 -7.36
N MET A 287 -20.57 -1.95 -7.20
CA MET A 287 -19.51 -2.78 -6.65
C MET A 287 -19.58 -4.18 -7.25
N PHE A 288 -18.41 -4.66 -7.66
CA PHE A 288 -18.16 -6.07 -7.88
C PHE A 288 -17.17 -6.52 -6.83
N GLN A 289 -17.45 -7.63 -6.16
CA GLN A 289 -16.57 -8.23 -5.17
C GLN A 289 -16.39 -9.72 -5.45
N PHE A 290 -15.17 -10.19 -5.32
CA PHE A 290 -14.80 -11.60 -5.32
C PHE A 290 -14.02 -11.85 -4.01
N ASN A 291 -14.42 -12.86 -3.25
CA ASN A 291 -13.83 -13.19 -1.95
C ASN A 291 -13.67 -14.70 -1.83
N VAL A 292 -12.43 -15.18 -1.67
CA VAL A 292 -12.15 -16.57 -1.33
C VAL A 292 -12.61 -16.85 0.11
N ILE A 293 -13.26 -17.98 0.33
CA ILE A 293 -13.66 -18.46 1.65
C ILE A 293 -12.42 -19.09 2.29
N ILE A 294 -11.97 -18.50 3.40
CA ILE A 294 -10.82 -19.01 4.18
C ILE A 294 -11.39 -19.72 5.39
N ASP A 295 -11.23 -21.05 5.42
CA ASP A 295 -11.61 -21.91 6.56
C ASP A 295 -10.53 -21.91 7.67
#